data_AF-A0A950PKC6-F1
#
_entry.id   AF-A0A950PKC6-F1
#
_cell.length_a   1.000
_cell.length_b   1.000
_cell.length_c   1.000
_cell.angle_alpha   90.00
_cell.angle_beta   90.00
_cell.angle_gamma   90.00
#
_symmetry.space_group_name_H-M   'P 1'
#
loop_
_entity.id
_entity.type
_entity.pdbx_description
1 polymer ?
#
loop_
_entity_poly.entity_id
_entity_poly.type
_entity_poly.pdbx_seq_one_letter_code
_entity_poly.pdbx_strand_id
1 'polypeptide(L)'
;MLTPRISVRLMSFEELAVSPHPDACVEVAFGPMRPANDPNTVVYSEPLRMRAVDLVQLHVEADLALGQLRAEVLRAEIAWKQQLGRWYEEGRQAVETGLPDVALLQRVLDALKKLDPVAT
;
A
#
# COMPACT_ATOMS: atom_id res chain seq x y z
N MET A 1 6.36 16.93 -15.65
CA MET A 1 5.03 16.44 -16.07
C MET A 1 4.93 14.99 -15.67
N LEU A 2 3.96 14.60 -14.83
CA LEU A 2 3.74 13.20 -14.48
C LEU A 2 3.02 12.53 -15.65
N THR A 3 3.70 11.62 -16.35
CA THR A 3 3.06 10.81 -17.39
C THR A 3 1.97 9.96 -16.73
N PRO A 4 0.71 10.00 -17.19
CA PRO A 4 -0.35 9.19 -16.59
C PRO A 4 0.02 7.70 -16.69
N ARG A 5 -0.07 6.99 -15.56
CA ARG A 5 0.27 5.55 -15.47
C ARG A 5 -0.75 4.67 -16.18
N ILE A 6 -1.94 5.19 -16.44
CA ILE A 6 -3.02 4.52 -17.18
C ILE A 6 -3.64 5.58 -18.09
N SER A 7 -3.83 5.25 -19.36
CA SER A 7 -4.62 6.06 -20.28
C SER A 7 -5.79 5.24 -20.82
N VAL A 8 -6.92 5.91 -21.04
CA VAL A 8 -8.15 5.32 -21.57
C VAL A 8 -8.57 6.15 -22.77
N ARG A 9 -8.88 5.49 -23.88
CA ARG A 9 -9.42 6.15 -25.08
C ARG A 9 -10.52 5.32 -25.73
N LEU A 10 -11.38 5.99 -26.49
CA LEU A 10 -12.28 5.32 -27.42
C LEU A 10 -11.55 5.09 -28.74
N MET A 11 -11.80 3.93 -29.35
CA MET A 11 -11.33 3.61 -30.69
C MET A 11 -12.10 4.42 -31.73
N SER A 12 -11.43 4.76 -32.83
CA SER A 12 -12.05 5.44 -33.96
C SER A 12 -12.92 4.46 -34.77
N PHE A 13 -13.82 4.99 -35.60
CA PHE A 13 -14.63 4.18 -36.50
C PHE A 13 -13.78 3.32 -37.45
N GLU A 14 -12.67 3.87 -37.96
CA GLU A 14 -11.75 3.16 -38.86
C GLU A 14 -11.06 1.98 -38.14
N GLU A 15 -10.63 2.19 -36.90
CA GLU A 15 -10.01 1.14 -36.08
C GLU A 15 -11.00 0.01 -35.75
N LEU A 16 -12.26 0.36 -35.51
CA LEU A 16 -13.34 -0.60 -35.24
C LEU A 16 -13.73 -1.40 -36.49
N ALA A 17 -13.73 -0.78 -37.67
CA ALA A 17 -14.13 -1.42 -38.92
C ALA A 17 -13.20 -2.59 -39.32
N VAL A 18 -11.94 -2.56 -38.90
CA VAL A 18 -10.93 -3.60 -39.15
C VAL A 18 -10.73 -4.51 -37.93
N SER A 19 -11.40 -4.24 -36.81
CA SER A 19 -11.28 -5.03 -35.58
C SER A 19 -12.07 -6.34 -35.68
N PRO A 20 -11.50 -7.48 -35.24
CA PRO A 20 -12.25 -8.72 -35.09
C PRO A 20 -13.32 -8.65 -33.98
N HIS A 21 -13.21 -7.65 -33.08
CA HIS A 21 -14.11 -7.41 -31.94
C HIS A 21 -14.53 -5.94 -31.91
N PRO A 22 -15.53 -5.52 -32.71
CA PRO A 22 -15.95 -4.12 -32.83
C PRO A 22 -16.70 -3.60 -31.59
N ASP A 23 -17.18 -4.50 -30.74
CA ASP A 23 -17.79 -4.18 -29.45
C ASP A 23 -16.74 -3.79 -28.38
N ALA A 24 -15.49 -4.22 -28.55
CA ALA A 24 -14.36 -3.86 -27.70
C ALA A 24 -13.79 -2.47 -28.07
N CYS A 25 -14.63 -1.44 -27.96
CA CYS A 25 -14.34 -0.09 -28.45
C CYS A 25 -13.54 0.81 -27.52
N VAL A 26 -13.15 0.31 -26.34
CA VAL A 26 -12.34 1.04 -25.37
C VAL A 26 -10.95 0.43 -25.31
N GLU A 27 -9.93 1.28 -25.42
CA GLU A 27 -8.53 0.89 -25.29
C GLU A 27 -7.93 1.50 -24.01
N VAL A 28 -7.33 0.64 -23.19
CA VAL A 28 -6.66 0.98 -21.93
C VAL A 28 -5.19 0.67 -22.07
N ALA A 29 -4.32 1.69 -22.02
CA ALA A 29 -2.89 1.51 -22.05
C ALA A 29 -2.28 1.74 -20.65
N PHE A 30 -1.34 0.88 -20.28
CA PHE A 30 -0.64 0.94 -19.01
C PHE A 30 0.77 1.48 -19.23
N GLY A 31 1.06 2.62 -18.61
CA GLY A 31 2.42 3.12 -18.47
C GLY A 31 3.21 2.29 -17.45
N PRO A 32 4.53 2.54 -17.31
CA PRO A 32 5.36 1.83 -16.36
C PRO A 32 4.85 1.99 -14.92
N MET A 33 4.48 0.87 -14.29
CA MET A 33 3.96 0.81 -12.91
C MET A 33 5.07 1.01 -11.85
N ARG A 34 6.34 0.86 -12.25
CA ARG A 34 7.55 1.02 -11.43
C ARG A 34 8.65 1.75 -12.22
N PRO A 35 9.64 2.38 -11.55
CA PRO A 35 10.78 2.97 -12.22
C PRO A 35 11.54 1.91 -13.05
N ALA A 36 12.08 2.35 -14.21
CA ALA A 36 12.61 1.49 -15.28
C ALA A 36 13.73 0.49 -14.88
N ASN A 37 14.29 0.57 -13.66
CA ASN A 37 15.39 -0.26 -13.18
C ASN A 37 14.95 -1.41 -12.25
N ASP A 38 13.65 -1.62 -12.01
CA ASP A 38 13.20 -2.78 -11.24
C ASP A 38 13.00 -3.99 -12.19
N PRO A 39 13.81 -5.08 -12.06
CA PRO A 39 13.65 -6.28 -12.88
C PRO A 39 12.31 -7.00 -12.68
N ASN A 40 11.54 -6.65 -11.64
CA ASN A 40 10.19 -7.16 -11.40
C ASN A 40 9.09 -6.25 -11.98
N THR A 41 9.44 -5.28 -12.83
CA THR A 41 8.45 -4.40 -13.47
C THR A 41 7.67 -5.19 -14.51
N VAL A 42 6.37 -5.37 -14.26
CA VAL A 42 5.44 -5.89 -15.27
C VAL A 42 5.23 -4.82 -16.33
N VAL A 43 5.71 -5.07 -17.54
CA VAL A 43 5.49 -4.23 -18.71
C VAL A 43 4.35 -4.84 -19.51
N TYR A 44 3.24 -4.11 -19.63
CA TYR A 44 2.18 -4.48 -20.56
C TYR A 44 2.58 -3.98 -21.94
N SER A 45 2.91 -4.91 -22.83
CA SER A 45 3.41 -4.59 -24.17
C SER A 45 2.31 -4.10 -25.11
N GLU A 46 1.05 -4.47 -24.86
CA GLU A 46 -0.08 -4.13 -25.72
C GLU A 46 -1.23 -3.47 -24.93
N PRO A 47 -1.88 -2.43 -25.49
CA PRO A 47 -3.08 -1.86 -24.91
C PRO A 47 -4.21 -2.89 -24.80
N LEU A 48 -4.90 -2.91 -23.66
CA LEU A 48 -6.03 -3.78 -23.41
C LEU A 48 -7.27 -3.20 -24.09
N ARG A 49 -7.92 -4.01 -24.93
CA ARG A 49 -9.21 -3.65 -25.53
C ARG A 49 -10.35 -4.32 -24.80
N MET A 50 -11.42 -3.58 -24.54
CA MET A 50 -12.61 -4.08 -23.84
C MET A 50 -13.87 -3.34 -24.24
N ARG A 51 -15.03 -3.92 -23.91
CA ARG A 51 -16.31 -3.25 -24.12
C ARG A 51 -16.48 -2.14 -23.09
N ALA A 52 -17.24 -1.11 -23.44
CA ALA A 52 -17.53 -0.01 -22.52
C ALA A 52 -18.23 -0.50 -21.22
N VAL A 53 -19.10 -1.51 -21.32
CA VAL A 53 -19.76 -2.12 -20.16
C VAL A 53 -18.78 -2.81 -19.22
N ASP A 54 -17.75 -3.48 -19.77
CA ASP A 54 -16.73 -4.16 -18.98
C ASP A 54 -15.86 -3.15 -18.22
N LEU A 55 -15.57 -1.99 -18.83
CA LEU A 55 -14.84 -0.91 -18.14
C LEU A 55 -15.64 -0.36 -16.96
N VAL A 56 -16.95 -0.15 -17.13
CA VAL A 56 -17.82 0.32 -16.04
C VAL A 56 -17.90 -0.72 -14.93
N GLN A 57 -18.05 -2.00 -15.28
CA GLN A 57 -18.03 -3.09 -14.32
C GLN A 57 -16.71 -3.15 -13.55
N LEU A 58 -15.57 -3.07 -14.24
CA LEU A 58 -14.25 -3.04 -13.64
C LEU A 58 -14.09 -1.86 -12.66
N HIS A 59 -14.60 -0.68 -13.00
CA HIS A 59 -14.57 0.48 -12.10
C HIS A 59 -15.35 0.21 -10.80
N VAL A 60 -16.56 -0.34 -10.90
CA VAL A 60 -17.38 -0.65 -9.73
C VAL A 60 -16.74 -1.73 -8.85
N GLU A 61 -16.20 -2.79 -9.47
CA GLU A 61 -15.50 -3.87 -8.77
C GLU A 61 -14.22 -3.36 -8.08
N ALA A 62 -13.45 -2.50 -8.76
CA ALA A 62 -12.25 -1.89 -8.21
C ALA A 62 -12.57 -0.98 -7.02
N ASP A 63 -13.61 -0.15 -7.11
CA ASP A 63 -14.04 0.72 -6.02
C ASP A 63 -14.51 -0.07 -4.80
N LEU A 64 -15.26 -1.15 -5.01
CA LEU A 64 -15.66 -2.07 -3.95
C LEU A 64 -14.43 -2.71 -3.28
N ALA A 65 -13.51 -3.24 -4.06
CA ALA A 65 -12.28 -3.86 -3.55
C ALA A 65 -11.40 -2.86 -2.79
N LEU A 66 -11.25 -1.63 -3.30
CA LEU A 66 -10.53 -0.57 -2.61
C LEU A 66 -11.21 -0.16 -1.31
N GLY A 67 -12.55 -0.13 -1.28
CA GLY A 67 -13.32 0.10 -0.06
C GLY A 67 -13.07 -0.97 1.00
N GLN A 68 -13.09 -2.24 0.60
CA GLN A 68 -12.78 -3.37 1.49
C GLN A 68 -11.35 -3.30 2.03
N LEU A 69 -10.36 -3.05 1.15
CA LEU A 69 -8.96 -2.91 1.57
C LEU A 69 -8.78 -1.76 2.57
N ARG A 70 -9.38 -0.60 2.32
CA ARG A 70 -9.33 0.53 3.27
C ARG A 70 -9.95 0.17 4.61
N ALA A 71 -11.08 -0.53 4.61
CA ALA A 71 -11.73 -0.96 5.84
C ALA A 71 -10.85 -1.94 6.63
N GLU A 72 -10.22 -2.92 5.98
CA GLU A 72 -9.30 -3.85 6.65
C GLU A 72 -8.05 -3.14 7.18
N VAL A 73 -7.47 -2.22 6.40
CA VAL A 73 -6.32 -1.42 6.85
C VAL A 73 -6.67 -0.62 8.11
N LEU A 74 -7.84 0.03 8.13
CA LEU A 74 -8.29 0.78 9.31
C LEU A 74 -8.51 -0.13 10.53
N ARG A 75 -9.09 -1.31 10.34
CA ARG A 75 -9.25 -2.28 11.45
C ARG A 75 -7.90 -2.76 11.98
N ALA A 76 -6.96 -3.07 11.09
CA ALA A 76 -5.61 -3.47 11.47
C ALA A 76 -4.89 -2.34 12.23
N GLU A 77 -5.02 -1.09 11.77
CA GLU A 77 -4.44 0.06 12.45
C GLU A 77 -5.02 0.26 13.86
N ILE A 78 -6.35 0.13 14.01
CA ILE A 78 -7.02 0.22 15.31
C ILE A 78 -6.53 -0.89 16.25
N ALA A 79 -6.50 -2.13 15.77
CA ALA A 79 -6.03 -3.27 16.55
C ALA A 79 -4.57 -3.10 16.99
N TRP A 80 -3.72 -2.60 16.09
CA TRP A 80 -2.33 -2.29 16.40
C TRP A 80 -2.20 -1.20 17.46
N LYS A 81 -2.94 -0.09 17.35
CA LYS A 81 -2.95 0.98 18.35
C LYS A 81 -3.42 0.49 19.72
N GLN A 82 -4.44 -0.36 19.76
CA GLN A 82 -4.92 -0.95 21.01
C GLN A 82 -3.87 -1.88 21.64
N GLN A 83 -3.23 -2.72 20.84
CA GLN A 83 -2.17 -3.61 21.32
C GLN A 83 -0.98 -2.81 21.85
N LEU A 84 -0.58 -1.77 21.14
CA LEU A 84 0.50 -0.88 21.55
C LEU A 84 0.16 -0.15 22.86
N GLY A 85 -1.08 0.32 23.00
CA GLY A 85 -1.57 0.93 24.25
C GLY A 85 -1.49 -0.03 25.44
N ARG A 86 -1.95 -1.28 25.28
CA ARG A 86 -1.83 -2.33 26.31
C ARG A 86 -0.37 -2.57 26.69
N TRP A 87 0.50 -2.71 25.69
CA TRP A 87 1.92 -2.94 25.93
C TRP A 87 2.58 -1.79 26.72
N TYR A 88 2.22 -0.54 26.44
CA TYR A 88 2.71 0.60 27.22
C TYR A 88 2.20 0.60 28.67
N GLU A 89 0.95 0.22 28.88
CA GLU A 89 0.36 0.15 30.23
C GLU A 89 1.01 -0.96 31.06
N GLU A 90 1.14 -2.15 30.49
CA GLU A 90 1.84 -3.29 31.10
C GLU A 90 3.30 -2.94 31.41
N GLY A 91 3.98 -2.28 30.47
CA GLY A 91 5.36 -1.81 30.67
C GLY A 91 5.48 -0.79 31.81
N ARG A 92 4.55 0.17 31.88
CA ARG A 92 4.50 1.15 32.98
C ARG A 92 4.28 0.45 34.32
N GLN A 93 3.32 -0.46 34.39
CA GLN A 93 3.02 -1.21 35.60
C GLN A 93 4.22 -2.06 36.04
N ALA A 94 4.95 -2.69 35.11
CA ALA A 94 6.15 -3.46 35.40
C ALA A 94 7.28 -2.60 36.01
N VAL A 95 7.41 -1.35 35.58
CA VAL A 95 8.35 -0.37 36.15
C VAL A 95 7.90 0.06 37.54
N GLU A 96 6.63 0.44 37.70
CA GLU A 96 6.07 0.90 38.97
C GLU A 96 6.10 -0.17 40.07
N THR A 97 5.88 -1.44 39.69
CA THR A 97 5.92 -2.58 40.62
C THR A 97 7.35 -3.06 40.93
N GLY A 98 8.36 -2.50 40.26
CA GLY A 98 9.77 -2.81 40.52
C GLY A 98 10.11 -4.27 40.24
N LEU A 99 9.54 -4.87 39.19
CA LEU A 99 9.85 -6.25 38.80
C LEU A 99 11.38 -6.44 38.66
N PRO A 100 11.94 -7.56 39.14
CA PRO A 100 13.38 -7.76 39.25
C PRO A 100 14.12 -7.61 37.92
N ASP A 101 13.50 -8.03 36.82
CA ASP A 101 14.04 -7.91 35.46
C ASP A 101 14.09 -6.45 35.00
N VAL A 102 13.08 -5.65 35.34
CA VAL A 102 13.04 -4.21 35.05
C VAL A 102 14.08 -3.47 35.88
N ALA A 103 14.25 -3.84 37.15
CA ALA A 103 15.28 -3.27 38.02
C ALA A 103 16.70 -3.62 37.55
N LEU A 104 16.92 -4.80 36.94
CA LEU A 104 18.17 -5.14 36.28
C LEU A 104 18.40 -4.28 35.04
N LEU A 105 17.40 -4.16 34.16
CA LEU A 105 17.47 -3.33 32.96
C LEU A 105 17.75 -1.86 33.28
N GLN A 106 17.09 -1.31 34.31
CA GLN A 106 17.32 0.05 34.77
C GLN A 106 18.79 0.26 35.19
N ARG A 107 19.35 -0.67 35.97
CA ARG A 107 20.77 -0.61 36.39
C ARG A 107 21.73 -0.71 35.22
N VAL A 108 21.44 -1.56 34.23
CA VAL A 108 22.25 -1.67 33.01
C VAL A 108 22.20 -0.36 32.21
N LEU A 109 21.02 0.21 32.00
CA LEU A 109 20.85 1.48 31.31
C LEU A 109 21.57 2.63 32.02
N ASP A 110 21.46 2.69 33.35
CA ASP A 110 22.16 3.70 34.15
C ASP A 110 23.69 3.53 34.10
N ALA A 111 24.18 2.29 34.01
CA ALA A 111 25.60 2.02 33.81
C ALA A 111 26.06 2.44 32.41
N LEU A 112 25.26 2.17 31.37
CA LEU A 112 25.56 2.58 29.98
C LEU A 112 25.58 4.10 29.82
N LYS A 113 24.63 4.82 30.44
CA LYS A 113 24.61 6.29 30.44
C LYS A 113 25.84 6.91 31.11
N LYS A 114 26.44 6.21 32.07
CA LYS A 114 27.70 6.63 32.73
C LYS A 114 28.94 6.30 31.90
N LEU A 115 28.82 5.40 30.92
CA LEU A 115 29.89 4.96 30.02
C LEU A 115 29.96 5.76 28.72
N ASP A 116 28.96 6.59 28.40
CA ASP A 116 28.99 7.58 27.31
C ASP A 116 29.37 8.99 27.86
N PRO A 117 30.66 9.37 27.90
CA PRO A 117 31.10 10.70 28.31
C PRO A 117 31.09 11.76 27.18
N VAL A 118 30.48 11.51 26.02
CA VAL A 118 30.54 12.45 24.88
C VAL A 118 29.14 12.87 24.41
N ALA A 119 28.62 13.92 25.05
CA ALA A 119 27.70 14.88 24.46
C ALA A 119 27.74 16.19 25.26
N THR A 120 28.86 16.90 25.14
CA THR A 120 28.94 18.36 25.29
C THR A 120 29.72 18.91 24.13
#